data_AF-A0A355BB33-F1
#
_entry.id   AF-A0A355BB33-F1
#
_cell.length_a   1.000
_cell.length_b   1.000
_cell.length_c   1.000
_cell.angle_alpha   90.00
_cell.angle_beta   90.00
_cell.angle_gamma   90.00
#
_symmetry.space_group_name_H-M   'P 1'
#
loop_
_entity.id
_entity.type
_entity.pdbx_description
1 polymer ?
#
loop_
_entity_poly.entity_id
_entity_poly.type
_entity_poly.pdbx_seq_one_letter_code
_entity_poly.pdbx_strand_id
1 'polypeptide(L)'
;YKHLLSNFPYKPTLKQNIFFEKISDFVTQPSSNALFVLKGYAGTGKTTVISTLVAELVNVNQKYVLLAPTGRAAKVISNYSNKPAFTIHKKIYFPKKRSGGGVEFTLQANKHTNT
;
A
#
# COMPACT_ATOMS: atom_id res chain seq x y z
N TYR A 1 -2.01 16.96 -2.87
CA TYR A 1 -1.94 17.59 -1.54
C TYR A 1 -3.31 17.95 -0.96
N LYS A 2 -4.07 18.90 -1.53
CA LYS A 2 -5.33 19.41 -0.96
C LYS A 2 -6.35 18.30 -0.59
N HIS A 3 -6.55 17.35 -1.49
CA HIS A 3 -7.38 16.16 -1.27
C HIS A 3 -6.97 15.32 -0.05
N LEU A 4 -5.66 15.12 0.15
CA LEU A 4 -5.14 14.36 1.29
C LEU A 4 -5.45 15.08 2.61
N LEU A 5 -5.34 16.42 2.64
CA LEU A 5 -5.65 17.21 3.83
C LEU A 5 -7.15 17.23 4.14
N SER A 6 -8.00 17.42 3.13
CA SER A 6 -9.45 17.50 3.32
C SER A 6 -10.04 16.17 3.80
N ASN A 7 -9.46 15.05 3.39
CA ASN A 7 -9.95 13.71 3.70
C ASN A 7 -9.13 13.02 4.81
N PHE A 8 -8.22 13.74 5.48
CA PHE A 8 -7.56 13.25 6.67
C PHE A 8 -8.47 13.49 7.90
N PRO A 9 -8.81 12.45 8.68
CA PRO A 9 -9.81 12.57 9.75
C PRO A 9 -9.36 13.38 10.98
N TYR A 10 -8.12 13.86 11.00
CA TYR A 10 -7.53 14.58 12.14
C TYR A 10 -6.80 15.83 11.66
N LYS A 11 -6.42 16.70 12.60
CA LYS A 11 -5.42 17.73 12.30
C LYS A 11 -4.05 17.06 12.12
N PRO A 12 -3.39 17.16 10.95
CA PRO A 12 -2.10 16.53 10.74
C PRO A 12 -1.04 17.14 11.65
N THR A 13 -0.17 16.30 12.18
CA THR A 13 1.09 16.74 12.78
C THR A 13 2.01 17.33 11.70
N LEU A 14 3.02 18.10 12.11
CA LEU A 14 4.02 18.65 11.18
C LEU A 14 4.62 17.58 10.24
N LYS A 15 5.00 16.42 10.79
CA LYS A 15 5.59 15.33 10.00
C LYS A 15 4.59 14.66 9.06
N GLN A 16 3.31 14.57 9.44
CA GLN A 16 2.26 14.05 8.56
C GLN A 16 1.94 15.04 7.44
N ASN A 17 1.99 16.34 7.71
CA ASN A 17 1.85 17.37 6.67
C ASN A 17 2.98 17.28 5.64
N ILE A 18 4.23 17.19 6.11
CA ILE A 18 5.40 16.97 5.24
C ILE A 18 5.25 15.68 4.43
N PHE A 19 4.72 14.62 5.03
CA PHE A 19 4.40 13.39 4.30
C PHE A 19 3.39 13.66 3.18
N PHE A 20 2.29 14.36 3.45
CA PHE A 20 1.25 14.64 2.45
C PHE A 20 1.73 15.49 1.28
N GLU A 21 2.63 16.45 1.53
CA GLU A 21 3.28 17.21 0.46
C GLU A 21 4.12 16.28 -0.42
N LYS A 22 5.12 15.62 0.19
CA LYS A 22 6.08 14.77 -0.53
C LYS A 22 5.44 13.58 -1.24
N ILE A 23 4.45 12.94 -0.62
CA ILE A 23 3.77 11.80 -1.23
C ILE A 23 2.91 12.26 -2.40
N SER A 24 2.33 13.47 -2.33
CA SER A 24 1.53 13.97 -3.43
C SER A 24 2.35 14.28 -4.67
N ASP A 25 3.56 14.81 -4.49
CA ASP A 25 4.52 14.96 -5.58
C ASP A 25 4.93 13.59 -6.13
N PHE A 26 5.28 12.65 -5.24
CA PHE A 26 5.71 11.31 -5.62
C PHE A 26 4.67 10.54 -6.47
N VAL A 27 3.39 10.63 -6.13
CA VAL A 27 2.33 9.89 -6.86
C VAL A 27 1.83 10.61 -8.11
N THR A 28 2.16 11.90 -8.30
CA THR A 28 1.71 12.67 -9.46
C THR A 28 2.83 12.93 -10.47
N GLN A 29 4.09 12.76 -10.08
CA GLN A 29 5.25 12.92 -10.97
C GLN A 29 5.73 11.54 -11.45
N PRO A 30 5.49 11.17 -12.72
CA PRO A 30 5.91 9.88 -13.25
C PRO A 30 7.44 9.80 -13.30
N SER A 31 7.99 8.84 -12.57
CA SER A 31 9.41 8.47 -12.63
C SER A 31 9.53 6.96 -12.54
N SER A 32 10.19 6.34 -13.53
CA SER A 32 10.27 4.87 -13.66
C SER A 32 11.11 4.20 -12.57
N ASN A 33 11.86 4.96 -11.77
CA ASN A 33 12.79 4.44 -10.76
C ASN A 33 12.70 5.18 -9.41
N ALA A 34 11.53 5.72 -9.06
CA ALA A 34 11.36 6.42 -7.80
C ALA A 34 10.97 5.46 -6.64
N LEU A 35 11.55 5.69 -5.46
CA LEU A 35 11.23 4.96 -4.22
C LEU A 35 10.87 5.95 -3.11
N PHE A 36 9.73 5.73 -2.46
CA PHE A 36 9.30 6.47 -1.28
C PHE A 36 9.36 5.58 -0.03
N VAL A 37 10.01 6.04 1.03
CA VAL A 37 10.10 5.31 2.30
C VAL A 37 9.52 6.13 3.45
N LEU A 38 8.41 5.65 4.03
CA LEU A 38 7.82 6.22 5.23
C LEU A 38 8.31 5.48 6.48
N LYS A 39 9.04 6.18 7.37
CA LYS A 39 9.49 5.65 8.66
C LYS A 39 8.79 6.37 9.81
N GLY A 40 8.51 5.64 10.89
CA GLY A 40 7.96 6.20 12.11
C GLY A 40 7.75 5.14 13.20
N TYR A 41 7.87 5.53 14.46
CA TYR A 41 7.67 4.66 15.62
C TYR A 41 6.23 4.13 15.73
N ALA A 42 5.99 3.19 16.65
CA ALA A 42 4.64 2.76 17.00
C ALA A 42 3.77 3.97 17.40
N GLY A 43 2.48 3.93 17.08
CA GLY A 43 1.54 5.01 17.44
C GLY A 43 1.62 6.29 16.59
N THR A 44 2.57 6.43 15.64
CA THR A 44 2.72 7.65 14.81
C THR A 44 1.69 7.81 13.67
N GLY A 45 0.64 7.00 13.64
CA GLY A 45 -0.45 7.14 12.64
C GLY A 45 -0.08 6.74 11.20
N LYS A 46 0.97 5.93 10.99
CA LYS A 46 1.39 5.47 9.65
C LYS A 46 0.26 4.83 8.85
N THR A 47 -0.51 3.94 9.49
CA THR A 47 -1.64 3.27 8.84
C THR A 47 -2.71 4.27 8.41
N THR A 48 -2.97 5.28 9.23
CA THR A 48 -3.97 6.32 8.95
C THR A 48 -3.57 7.19 7.74
N VAL A 49 -2.31 7.62 7.66
CA VAL A 49 -1.87 8.41 6.49
C VAL A 49 -1.83 7.57 5.21
N ILE A 50 -1.54 6.26 5.32
CA ILE A 50 -1.64 5.33 4.18
C ILE A 50 -3.10 5.14 3.77
N SER A 51 -4.05 4.97 4.70
CA SER A 51 -5.47 4.82 4.33
C SER A 51 -6.01 6.06 3.64
N THR A 52 -5.63 7.25 4.09
CA THR A 52 -6.00 8.50 3.41
C THR A 52 -5.38 8.58 2.01
N LEU A 53 -4.09 8.22 1.86
CA LEU A 53 -3.47 8.16 0.53
C LEU A 53 -4.23 7.21 -0.40
N VAL A 54 -4.54 6.00 0.05
CA VAL A 54 -5.22 4.97 -0.76
C VAL A 54 -6.60 5.43 -1.21
N ALA A 55 -7.34 6.14 -0.36
CA ALA A 55 -8.61 6.73 -0.73
C ALA A 55 -8.45 7.75 -1.88
N GLU A 56 -7.38 8.55 -1.85
CA GLU A 56 -7.14 9.61 -2.84
C GLU A 56 -6.47 9.16 -4.13
N LEU A 57 -5.80 8.00 -4.17
CA LEU A 57 -5.15 7.50 -5.39
C LEU A 57 -6.14 7.32 -6.55
N VAL A 58 -7.41 7.03 -6.25
CA VAL A 58 -8.48 6.92 -7.25
C VAL A 58 -8.74 8.27 -7.93
N ASN A 59 -8.68 9.38 -7.17
CA ASN A 59 -8.95 10.73 -7.69
C ASN A 59 -7.85 11.25 -8.62
N VAL A 60 -6.65 10.64 -8.57
CA VAL A 60 -5.53 10.95 -9.46
C VAL A 60 -5.29 9.86 -10.52
N ASN A 61 -6.26 8.95 -10.72
CA ASN A 61 -6.19 7.83 -11.67
C ASN A 61 -4.95 6.95 -11.52
N GLN A 62 -4.41 6.85 -10.30
CA GLN A 62 -3.26 5.99 -10.01
C GLN A 62 -3.73 4.59 -9.64
N LYS A 63 -3.25 3.60 -10.39
CA LYS A 63 -3.45 2.18 -10.05
C LYS A 63 -2.49 1.81 -8.92
N TYR A 64 -2.90 0.88 -8.08
CA TYR A 64 -2.09 0.43 -6.94
C TYR A 64 -2.40 -1.01 -6.54
N VAL A 65 -1.46 -1.62 -5.83
CA VAL A 65 -1.64 -2.89 -5.13
C VAL A 65 -1.14 -2.76 -3.69
N LEU A 66 -1.96 -3.15 -2.72
CA LEU A 66 -1.59 -3.12 -1.31
C LEU A 66 -0.98 -4.45 -0.87
N LEU A 67 0.28 -4.41 -0.45
CA LEU A 67 1.05 -5.58 -0.03
C LEU A 67 1.61 -5.40 1.37
N ALA A 68 1.72 -6.51 2.11
CA ALA A 68 2.33 -6.55 3.43
C ALA A 68 3.14 -7.84 3.63
N PRO A 69 4.11 -7.89 4.56
CA PRO A 69 4.91 -9.08 4.79
C PRO A 69 4.13 -10.22 5.48
N THR A 70 3.14 -9.90 6.33
CA THR A 70 2.37 -10.88 7.11
C THR A 70 0.87 -10.70 6.92
N GLY A 71 0.11 -11.78 7.16
CA GLY A 71 -1.35 -11.76 7.03
C GLY A 71 -2.03 -10.77 7.99
N ARG A 72 -1.49 -10.63 9.22
CA ARG A 72 -1.99 -9.65 10.20
C ARG A 72 -1.81 -8.22 9.69
N ALA A 73 -0.65 -7.89 9.13
CA ALA A 73 -0.40 -6.56 8.57
C ALA A 73 -1.29 -6.28 7.35
N ALA A 74 -1.47 -7.25 6.46
CA ALA A 74 -2.39 -7.13 5.33
C ALA A 74 -3.83 -6.89 5.80
N LYS A 75 -4.30 -7.62 6.82
CA LYS A 75 -5.63 -7.43 7.41
C LYS A 75 -5.80 -6.01 7.99
N VAL A 76 -4.80 -5.51 8.71
CA VAL A 76 -4.83 -4.14 9.27
C VAL A 76 -4.91 -3.10 8.16
N ILE A 77 -4.05 -3.17 7.14
CA ILE A 77 -4.07 -2.22 6.01
C ILE A 77 -5.42 -2.28 5.30
N SER A 78 -5.94 -3.49 5.06
CA SER A 78 -7.22 -3.69 4.37
C SER A 78 -8.39 -3.07 5.12
N ASN A 79 -8.46 -3.30 6.43
CA ASN A 79 -9.51 -2.74 7.29
C ASN A 79 -9.47 -1.20 7.34
N TYR A 80 -8.29 -0.60 7.48
CA TYR A 80 -8.17 0.86 7.58
C TYR A 80 -8.41 1.57 6.24
N SER A 81 -8.03 0.94 5.12
CA SER A 81 -8.20 1.52 3.79
C SER A 81 -9.52 1.17 3.10
N ASN A 82 -10.28 0.22 3.63
CA ASN A 82 -11.44 -0.39 2.97
C ASN A 82 -11.13 -0.89 1.55
N LYS A 83 -9.89 -1.36 1.33
CA LYS A 83 -9.42 -1.93 0.06
C LYS A 83 -8.76 -3.29 0.30
N PRO A 84 -8.81 -4.22 -0.66
CA PRO A 84 -8.12 -5.50 -0.51
C PRO A 84 -6.61 -5.30 -0.38
N ALA A 85 -6.00 -5.95 0.61
CA ALA A 85 -4.56 -6.04 0.76
C ALA A 85 -4.14 -7.50 0.90
N PHE A 86 -2.96 -7.84 0.39
CA PHE A 86 -2.46 -9.20 0.34
C PHE A 86 -1.08 -9.31 0.98
N THR A 87 -0.66 -10.52 1.32
CA THR A 87 0.75 -10.72 1.63
C THR A 87 1.57 -10.66 0.35
N ILE A 88 2.82 -10.21 0.44
CA ILE A 88 3.77 -10.26 -0.68
C ILE A 88 3.85 -11.69 -1.22
N HIS A 89 3.98 -12.68 -0.33
CA HIS A 89 3.99 -14.10 -0.67
C HIS A 89 2.75 -14.54 -1.48
N LYS A 90 1.54 -14.16 -1.05
CA LYS A 90 0.30 -14.49 -1.75
C LYS A 90 0.22 -13.82 -3.13
N LYS A 91 0.91 -12.70 -3.32
CA LYS A 91 0.90 -11.96 -4.59
C LYS A 91 1.84 -12.55 -5.64
N ILE A 92 3.00 -13.05 -5.22
CA ILE A 92 4.06 -13.49 -6.13
C ILE A 92 4.17 -15.01 -6.25
N TYR A 93 3.56 -15.78 -5.33
CA TYR A 93 3.58 -17.24 -5.34
C TYR A 93 2.17 -17.85 -5.32
N PHE A 94 2.04 -19.04 -5.92
CA PHE A 94 0.85 -19.87 -5.83
C PHE A 94 1.22 -21.30 -5.33
N PRO A 95 0.47 -21.86 -4.37
CA PRO A 95 0.70 -23.20 -3.86
C PRO A 95 0.28 -24.27 -4.88
N LYS A 96 1.20 -25.19 -5.20
CA LYS A 96 0.99 -26.36 -6.03
C LYS A 96 1.07 -27.61 -5.16
N LYS A 97 0.13 -28.53 -5.34
CA LYS A 97 0.17 -29.83 -4.65
C LYS A 97 1.30 -30.67 -5.24
N ARG A 98 2.18 -31.18 -4.38
CA ARG A 98 3.21 -32.15 -4.78
C ARG A 98 2.60 -33.56 -4.77
N SER A 99 2.93 -34.39 -5.75
CA SER A 99 2.58 -35.81 -5.73
C SER A 99 3.32 -36.48 -4.56
N GLY A 100 2.58 -37.06 -3.61
CA GLY A 100 3.13 -37.64 -2.38
C GLY A 100 2.83 -36.87 -1.07
N GLY A 101 2.05 -35.79 -1.13
CA GLY A 101 1.66 -35.03 0.06
C GLY A 101 2.68 -33.92 0.37
N GLY A 102 2.26 -32.67 0.23
CA GLY A 102 3.11 -31.50 0.42
C GLY A 102 2.65 -30.33 -0.44
N VAL A 103 3.08 -29.12 -0.05
CA VAL A 103 2.81 -27.88 -0.78
C VAL A 103 4.14 -27.34 -1.30
N GLU A 104 4.22 -27.18 -2.61
CA GLU A 104 5.30 -26.47 -3.28
C GLU A 104 4.80 -25.07 -3.66
N PHE A 105 5.65 -24.05 -3.69
CA PHE A 105 5.28 -22.72 -4.15
C PHE A 105 5.95 -22.43 -5.48
N THR A 106 5.15 -22.01 -6.46
CA THR A 106 5.63 -21.62 -7.79
C THR A 106 5.29 -20.16 -8.05
N LEU A 107 6.08 -19.49 -8.90
CA LEU A 107 5.83 -18.08 -9.23
C LEU A 107 4.48 -17.91 -9.91
N GLN A 108 3.73 -16.91 -9.47
CA GLN A 108 2.46 -16.54 -10.09
C GLN A 108 2.68 -15.65 -11.31
N ALA A 109 1.91 -15.88 -12.37
CA ALA A 109 1.93 -14.99 -13.54
C ALA A 109 1.51 -13.57 -13.16
N ASN A 110 2.33 -12.57 -13.50
CA ASN A 110 1.99 -11.17 -13.31
C ASN A 110 0.98 -10.72 -14.39
N LYS A 111 -0.27 -10.51 -13.99
CA LYS A 111 -1.35 -10.01 -14.88
C LYS A 111 -1.53 -8.50 -14.81
N HIS A 112 -0.71 -7.78 -14.04
CA HIS A 112 -0.85 -6.34 -13.84
C HIS A 112 0.04 -5.56 -14.81
N THR A 113 -0.47 -4.41 -15.25
CA THR A 113 0.25 -3.43 -16.07
C THR A 113 0.09 -2.05 -15.44
N ASN A 114 1.20 -1.32 -15.24
CA ASN A 114 1.22 0.06 -14.73
C ASN A 114 0.47 0.23 -13.40
N THR A 115 0.85 -0.55 -12.39
CA THR A 115 0.28 -0.59 -11.02
C THR A 115 1.34 -0.42 -9.96
#